data_AF-A0A1V6NXZ9-F1
#
_entry.id   AF-A0A1V6NXZ9-F1
#
_cell.length_a   1.000
_cell.length_b   1.000
_cell.length_c   1.000
_cell.angle_alpha   90.00
_cell.angle_beta   90.00
_cell.angle_gamma   90.00
#
_symmetry.space_group_name_H-M   'P 1'
#
loop_
_entity.id
_entity.type
_entity.pdbx_description
1 polymer ?
#
loop_
_entity_poly.entity_id
_entity_poly.type
_entity_poly.pdbx_seq_one_letter_code
_entity_poly.pdbx_strand_id
1 'polypeptide(L)'
;MATPVWADGPWPLLATPSKTQDVSKHASIYIANEMACAHNCMIRGLNSIYLQTECVKKPQDIKDFLFFIKSWADWVSDHHILEEKQMFPGFEKVIGTAGFLDTNVEQHHAFEPQLKTLLEYAIHTNHVDYDAATVCRIIKEMAPCFHRHLSDEIDSLLSMQPYNGAALLKVYKHCVAEATKQDKQVVPPMVLGLRDVTFERGSQWPSLPLMAASCLWQQQPANLNAVKPLYLPEYEIIHNVISSTSGAVEIPALLKEQAPPIAEEPNRGTMNYSKPPVAVFAVALYGDEEIDEMRQACQGISSIPWLKMDMSVPKPPLGPGYAEHVVQRIKECMKKIEAEGKLEQDGVWLY
;
A
#
# COMPACT_ATOMS: atom_id res chain seq x y z
N MET A 1 -15.82 -27.25 12.66
CA MET A 1 -15.06 -26.09 13.17
C MET A 1 -15.78 -24.85 12.68
N ALA A 2 -16.09 -23.89 13.56
CA ALA A 2 -16.68 -22.63 13.13
C ALA A 2 -15.66 -21.87 12.26
N THR A 3 -16.14 -21.23 11.19
CA THR A 3 -15.29 -20.38 10.35
C THR A 3 -14.73 -19.25 11.21
N PRO A 4 -13.40 -19.06 11.28
CA PRO A 4 -12.83 -18.00 12.07
C PRO A 4 -13.28 -16.64 11.54
N VAL A 5 -13.75 -15.77 12.44
CA VAL A 5 -14.14 -14.39 12.13
C VAL A 5 -12.92 -13.51 12.35
N TRP A 6 -12.42 -12.88 11.29
CA TRP A 6 -11.16 -12.12 11.33
C TRP A 6 -11.35 -10.61 11.26
N ALA A 7 -12.34 -10.12 10.50
CA ALA A 7 -12.47 -8.70 10.19
C ALA A 7 -13.91 -8.22 9.90
N ASP A 8 -14.89 -9.12 9.84
CA ASP A 8 -16.22 -8.81 9.27
C ASP A 8 -17.27 -8.45 10.33
N GLY A 9 -16.84 -8.29 11.59
CA GLY A 9 -17.65 -7.84 12.72
C GLY A 9 -16.79 -7.59 13.96
N PRO A 10 -17.36 -7.04 15.05
CA PRO A 10 -18.78 -6.85 15.29
C PRO A 10 -19.38 -5.60 14.62
N TRP A 11 -18.57 -4.66 14.13
CA TRP A 11 -19.08 -3.49 13.42
C TRP A 11 -19.31 -3.82 11.95
N PRO A 12 -20.53 -3.63 11.42
CA PRO A 12 -20.85 -4.04 10.07
C PRO A 12 -20.21 -3.12 9.04
N LEU A 13 -19.83 -3.70 7.90
CA LEU A 13 -19.41 -2.93 6.72
C LEU A 13 -20.56 -2.09 6.18
N LEU A 14 -20.21 -0.94 5.61
CA LEU A 14 -21.12 -0.01 4.96
C LEU A 14 -21.46 -0.53 3.56
N ALA A 15 -22.74 -0.44 3.19
CA ALA A 15 -23.15 -0.70 1.82
C ALA A 15 -22.54 0.35 0.89
N THR A 16 -21.95 -0.07 -0.21
CA THR A 16 -21.36 0.85 -1.18
C THR A 16 -22.46 1.47 -2.06
N PRO A 17 -22.40 2.77 -2.39
CA PRO A 17 -23.31 3.39 -3.34
C PRO A 17 -23.44 2.65 -4.68
N SER A 18 -22.38 1.99 -5.17
CA SER A 18 -22.41 1.18 -6.40
C SER A 18 -23.40 0.01 -6.37
N LYS A 19 -23.84 -0.42 -5.18
CA LYS A 19 -24.87 -1.46 -5.02
C LYS A 19 -26.22 -1.05 -5.61
N THR A 20 -26.57 0.22 -5.51
CA THR A 20 -27.92 0.73 -5.84
C THR A 20 -27.90 1.87 -6.84
N GLN A 21 -26.75 2.51 -7.05
CA GLN A 21 -26.58 3.66 -7.93
C GLN A 21 -25.46 3.42 -8.95
N ASP A 22 -25.60 4.04 -10.12
CA ASP A 22 -24.55 4.04 -11.15
C ASP A 22 -23.55 5.16 -10.85
N VAL A 23 -22.35 4.77 -10.42
CA VAL A 23 -21.27 5.68 -10.01
C VAL A 23 -20.80 6.60 -11.13
N SER A 24 -21.09 6.28 -12.39
CA SER A 24 -20.74 7.13 -13.53
C SER A 24 -21.67 8.33 -13.73
N LYS A 25 -22.85 8.33 -13.10
CA LYS A 25 -23.88 9.36 -13.31
C LYS A 25 -23.53 10.71 -12.69
N HIS A 26 -22.85 10.72 -11.56
CA HIS A 26 -22.45 11.96 -10.91
C HIS A 26 -21.19 11.77 -10.06
N ALA A 27 -20.34 12.79 -10.02
CA ALA A 27 -19.09 12.75 -9.28
C ALA A 27 -19.29 12.49 -7.78
N SER A 28 -20.35 13.03 -7.18
CA SER A 28 -20.62 12.79 -5.76
C SER A 28 -20.96 11.32 -5.46
N ILE A 29 -21.63 10.61 -6.37
CA ILE A 29 -21.89 9.17 -6.24
C ILE A 29 -20.58 8.39 -6.32
N TYR A 30 -19.72 8.76 -7.27
CA TYR A 30 -18.37 8.18 -7.38
C TYR A 30 -17.54 8.42 -6.11
N ILE A 31 -17.47 9.66 -5.63
CA ILE A 31 -16.72 10.04 -4.42
C ILE A 31 -17.24 9.27 -3.20
N ALA A 32 -18.55 9.27 -2.96
CA ALA A 32 -19.17 8.52 -1.89
C ALA A 32 -18.87 7.01 -1.98
N ASN A 33 -18.77 6.46 -3.20
CA ASN A 33 -18.44 5.06 -3.41
C ASN A 33 -17.00 4.72 -3.05
N GLU A 34 -16.04 5.54 -3.51
CA GLU A 34 -14.64 5.37 -3.15
C GLU A 34 -14.45 5.54 -1.63
N MET A 35 -15.16 6.49 -1.02
CA MET A 35 -15.12 6.72 0.41
C MET A 35 -15.65 5.53 1.21
N ALA A 36 -16.82 5.00 0.85
CA ALA A 36 -17.38 3.80 1.48
C ALA A 36 -16.41 2.61 1.44
N CYS A 37 -15.60 2.48 0.37
CA CYS A 37 -14.60 1.45 0.27
C CYS A 37 -13.40 1.68 1.22
N ALA A 38 -12.92 2.92 1.33
CA ALA A 38 -11.89 3.31 2.32
C ALA A 38 -12.38 3.06 3.75
N HIS A 39 -13.59 3.49 4.05
CA HIS A 39 -14.25 3.31 5.34
C HIS A 39 -14.42 1.84 5.69
N ASN A 40 -14.76 0.99 4.71
CA ASN A 40 -14.82 -0.46 4.93
C ASN A 40 -13.46 -1.06 5.26
N CYS A 41 -12.35 -0.60 4.67
CA CYS A 41 -11.01 -1.00 5.12
C CYS A 41 -10.74 -0.55 6.55
N MET A 42 -11.15 0.67 6.94
CA MET A 42 -11.01 1.14 8.32
C MET A 42 -11.81 0.29 9.30
N ILE A 43 -13.07 -0.03 8.98
CA ILE A 43 -13.94 -0.89 9.81
C ILE A 43 -13.36 -2.30 9.91
N ARG A 44 -12.83 -2.87 8.82
CA ARG A 44 -12.15 -4.17 8.86
C ARG A 44 -10.92 -4.13 9.77
N GLY A 45 -10.14 -3.05 9.73
CA GLY A 45 -9.02 -2.86 10.65
C GLY A 45 -9.46 -2.77 12.11
N LEU A 46 -10.50 -1.97 12.40
CA LEU A 46 -11.13 -1.88 13.72
C LEU A 46 -11.57 -3.26 14.25
N ASN A 47 -12.30 -4.00 13.42
CA ASN A 47 -12.78 -5.34 13.72
C ASN A 47 -11.63 -6.31 13.95
N SER A 48 -10.59 -6.29 13.11
CA SER A 48 -9.41 -7.14 13.28
C SER A 48 -8.66 -6.83 14.57
N ILE A 49 -8.44 -5.56 14.91
CA ILE A 49 -7.82 -5.17 16.18
C ILE A 49 -8.65 -5.72 17.35
N TYR A 50 -9.96 -5.49 17.32
CA TYR A 50 -10.87 -5.95 18.36
C TYR A 50 -10.88 -7.47 18.55
N LEU A 51 -10.92 -8.23 17.45
CA LEU A 51 -11.01 -9.68 17.49
C LEU A 51 -9.68 -10.34 17.87
N GLN A 52 -8.56 -9.77 17.44
CA GLN A 52 -7.25 -10.39 17.63
C GLN A 52 -6.54 -9.95 18.91
N THR A 53 -6.97 -8.86 19.56
CA THR A 53 -6.30 -8.32 20.74
C THR A 53 -6.08 -9.36 21.85
N GLU A 54 -7.06 -10.24 22.09
CA GLU A 54 -6.96 -11.31 23.10
C GLU A 54 -6.28 -12.59 22.57
N CYS A 55 -6.13 -12.75 21.26
CA CYS A 55 -5.59 -13.94 20.61
C CYS A 55 -4.07 -13.90 20.42
N VAL A 56 -3.49 -12.71 20.30
CA VAL A 56 -2.04 -12.52 20.11
C VAL A 56 -1.31 -12.74 21.43
N LYS A 57 -0.34 -13.67 21.47
CA LYS A 57 0.36 -14.08 22.71
C LYS A 57 1.88 -14.11 22.63
N LYS A 58 2.47 -14.32 21.45
CA LYS A 58 3.93 -14.43 21.35
C LYS A 58 4.56 -13.03 21.35
N PRO A 59 5.74 -12.85 21.98
CA PRO A 59 6.42 -11.56 22.00
C PRO A 59 6.59 -10.89 20.64
N GLN A 60 6.93 -11.65 19.59
CA GLN A 60 7.07 -11.10 18.25
C GLN A 60 5.72 -10.70 17.65
N ASP A 61 4.74 -11.61 17.69
CA ASP A 61 3.38 -11.32 17.20
C ASP A 61 2.77 -10.09 17.89
N ILE A 62 3.04 -9.86 19.19
CA ILE A 62 2.57 -8.67 19.92
C ILE A 62 3.23 -7.39 19.36
N LYS A 63 4.53 -7.41 19.06
CA LYS A 63 5.22 -6.26 18.44
C LYS A 63 4.64 -5.93 17.08
N ASP A 64 4.44 -6.96 16.25
CA ASP A 64 3.86 -6.81 14.91
C ASP A 64 2.41 -6.31 15.01
N PHE A 65 1.66 -6.77 16.01
CA PHE A 65 0.30 -6.31 16.28
C PHE A 65 0.24 -4.86 16.77
N LEU A 66 1.15 -4.43 17.65
CA LEU A 66 1.28 -3.03 18.06
C LEU A 66 1.64 -2.14 16.87
N PHE A 67 2.53 -2.59 15.99
CA PHE A 67 2.85 -1.90 14.74
C PHE A 67 1.62 -1.77 13.82
N PHE A 68 0.81 -2.83 13.71
CA PHE A 68 -0.45 -2.80 12.95
C PHE A 68 -1.46 -1.81 13.55
N ILE A 69 -1.67 -1.81 14.88
CA ILE A 69 -2.55 -0.85 15.56
C ILE A 69 -2.08 0.58 15.31
N LYS A 70 -0.77 0.85 15.47
CA LYS A 70 -0.17 2.16 15.20
C LYS A 70 -0.45 2.59 13.76
N SER A 71 -0.12 1.74 12.79
CA SER A 71 -0.26 2.02 11.35
C SER A 71 -1.71 2.31 10.97
N TRP A 72 -2.65 1.54 11.52
CA TRP A 72 -4.08 1.76 11.31
C TRP A 72 -4.54 3.08 11.92
N ALA A 73 -4.16 3.37 13.17
CA ALA A 73 -4.58 4.57 13.86
C ALA A 73 -4.00 5.85 13.23
N ASP A 74 -2.73 5.82 12.80
CA ASP A 74 -2.09 6.89 12.03
C ASP A 74 -2.82 7.14 10.71
N TRP A 75 -3.11 6.08 9.94
CA TRP A 75 -3.83 6.21 8.67
C TRP A 75 -5.23 6.79 8.83
N VAL A 76 -5.97 6.33 9.83
CA VAL A 76 -7.29 6.89 10.19
C VAL A 76 -7.13 8.38 10.55
N SER A 77 -6.14 8.75 11.37
CA SER A 77 -5.94 10.15 11.74
C SER A 77 -5.60 11.03 10.52
N ASP A 78 -4.64 10.62 9.70
CA ASP A 78 -4.23 11.34 8.50
C ASP A 78 -5.37 11.53 7.50
N HIS A 79 -6.22 10.52 7.34
CA HIS A 79 -7.40 10.59 6.48
C HIS A 79 -8.32 11.73 6.90
N HIS A 80 -8.77 11.75 8.15
CA HIS A 80 -9.71 12.77 8.64
C HIS A 80 -9.05 14.17 8.73
N ILE A 81 -7.74 14.25 9.01
CA ILE A 81 -6.99 15.51 8.93
C ILE A 81 -6.99 16.07 7.51
N LEU A 82 -6.81 15.21 6.50
CA LEU A 82 -6.81 15.62 5.10
C LEU A 82 -8.20 16.13 4.66
N GLU A 83 -9.25 15.51 5.19
CA GLU A 83 -10.63 15.92 4.93
C GLU A 83 -10.90 17.32 5.47
N GLU A 84 -10.62 17.55 6.75
CA GLU A 84 -10.85 18.85 7.39
C GLU A 84 -9.97 19.97 6.82
N LYS A 85 -8.72 19.66 6.45
CA LYS A 85 -7.80 20.68 5.92
C LYS A 85 -8.03 21.01 4.46
N GLN A 86 -8.55 20.07 3.66
CA GLN A 86 -8.56 20.20 2.21
C GLN A 86 -9.90 19.80 1.58
N MET A 87 -10.39 18.59 1.85
CA MET A 87 -11.53 18.04 1.12
C MET A 87 -12.82 18.79 1.43
N PHE A 88 -13.17 18.91 2.71
CA PHE A 88 -14.41 19.57 3.14
C PHE A 88 -14.41 21.06 2.79
N PRO A 89 -13.37 21.86 3.10
CA PRO A 89 -13.34 23.26 2.67
C PRO A 89 -13.38 23.42 1.15
N GLY A 90 -12.76 22.48 0.42
CA GLY A 90 -12.80 22.45 -1.04
C GLY A 90 -14.21 22.20 -1.59
N PHE A 91 -14.95 21.25 -1.02
CA PHE A 91 -16.34 20.99 -1.38
C PHE A 91 -17.26 22.15 -1.01
N GLU A 92 -17.12 22.71 0.18
CA GLU A 92 -17.91 23.86 0.64
C GLU A 92 -17.74 25.08 -0.27
N LYS A 93 -16.52 25.31 -0.78
CA LYS A 93 -16.25 26.36 -1.76
C LYS A 93 -16.95 26.11 -3.09
N VAL A 94 -17.04 24.85 -3.53
CA VAL A 94 -17.78 24.47 -4.76
C VAL A 94 -19.29 24.63 -4.57
N ILE A 95 -19.79 24.27 -3.39
CA ILE A 95 -21.20 24.36 -3.00
C ILE A 95 -21.62 25.82 -2.80
N GLY A 96 -20.72 26.67 -2.30
CA GLY A 96 -21.00 28.05 -1.92
C GLY A 96 -21.68 28.18 -0.56
N THR A 97 -21.59 27.15 0.29
CA THR A 97 -22.16 27.13 1.65
C THR A 97 -21.06 26.71 2.61
N ALA A 98 -20.60 27.64 3.44
CA ALA A 98 -19.66 27.35 4.52
C ALA A 98 -20.36 26.55 5.62
N GLY A 99 -19.66 25.58 6.19
CA GLY A 99 -20.20 24.69 7.21
C GLY A 99 -21.22 23.67 6.67
N PHE A 100 -21.23 23.41 5.36
CA PHE A 100 -22.07 22.35 4.78
C PHE A 100 -21.71 20.98 5.36
N LEU A 101 -20.46 20.78 5.78
CA LEU A 101 -19.94 19.52 6.32
C LEU A 101 -19.57 19.63 7.81
N ASP A 102 -20.05 20.65 8.54
CA ASP A 102 -19.73 20.85 9.96
C ASP A 102 -20.15 19.66 10.82
N THR A 103 -21.26 19.00 10.50
CA THR A 103 -21.66 17.78 11.21
C THR A 103 -20.63 16.65 11.05
N ASN A 104 -19.99 16.52 9.89
CA ASN A 104 -18.92 15.53 9.69
C ASN A 104 -17.68 15.90 10.50
N VAL A 105 -17.31 17.17 10.55
CA VAL A 105 -16.22 17.70 11.39
C VAL A 105 -16.49 17.44 12.88
N GLU A 106 -17.68 17.76 13.37
CA GLU A 106 -18.07 17.49 14.76
C GLU A 106 -17.99 16.00 15.10
N GLN A 107 -18.34 15.14 14.14
CA GLN A 107 -18.23 13.69 14.29
C GLN A 107 -16.77 13.21 14.32
N HIS A 108 -15.84 13.84 13.60
CA HIS A 108 -14.40 13.57 13.73
C HIS A 108 -13.94 13.81 15.16
N HIS A 109 -14.23 15.00 15.68
CA HIS A 109 -13.82 15.42 17.02
C HIS A 109 -14.42 14.55 18.12
N ALA A 110 -15.53 13.84 17.83
CA ALA A 110 -16.16 12.91 18.77
C ALA A 110 -15.42 11.58 18.95
N PHE A 111 -14.64 11.10 17.97
CA PHE A 111 -13.86 9.86 18.10
C PHE A 111 -12.34 10.08 18.17
N GLU A 112 -11.85 11.23 17.69
CA GLU A 112 -10.42 11.55 17.64
C GLU A 112 -9.69 11.38 18.99
N PRO A 113 -10.26 11.75 20.17
CA PRO A 113 -9.57 11.56 21.44
C PRO A 113 -9.25 10.09 21.76
N GLN A 114 -10.17 9.17 21.48
CA GLN A 114 -9.95 7.75 21.68
C GLN A 114 -9.00 7.17 20.63
N LEU A 115 -9.07 7.64 19.38
CA LEU A 115 -8.11 7.26 18.34
C LEU A 115 -6.68 7.64 18.75
N LYS A 116 -6.50 8.87 19.27
CA LYS A 116 -5.22 9.34 19.78
C LYS A 116 -4.73 8.49 20.96
N THR A 117 -5.63 8.12 21.87
CA THR A 117 -5.29 7.24 23.00
C THR A 117 -4.82 5.86 22.52
N LEU A 118 -5.48 5.30 21.50
CA LEU A 118 -5.08 4.03 20.89
C LEU A 118 -3.70 4.13 20.22
N LEU A 119 -3.47 5.22 19.49
CA LEU A 119 -2.20 5.47 18.82
C LEU A 119 -1.04 5.61 19.82
N GLU A 120 -1.21 6.44 20.86
CA GLU A 120 -0.21 6.62 21.91
C GLU A 120 0.10 5.31 22.63
N TYR A 121 -0.93 4.50 22.92
CA TYR A 121 -0.75 3.16 23.45
C TYR A 121 0.13 2.30 22.53
N ALA A 122 -0.19 2.25 21.23
CA ALA A 122 0.56 1.45 20.27
C ALA A 122 2.02 1.91 20.09
N ILE A 123 2.30 3.21 20.22
CA ILE A 123 3.66 3.78 20.12
C ILE A 123 4.50 3.48 21.37
N HIS A 124 3.90 3.59 22.56
CA HIS A 124 4.65 3.60 23.82
C HIS A 124 4.62 2.28 24.58
N THR A 125 3.75 1.35 24.20
CA THR A 125 3.69 0.00 24.77
C THR A 125 4.67 -0.93 24.08
N ASN A 126 5.37 -1.75 24.85
CA ASN A 126 6.16 -2.86 24.34
C ASN A 126 5.44 -4.20 24.61
N HIS A 127 5.99 -5.30 24.11
CA HIS A 127 5.36 -6.62 24.25
C HIS A 127 5.15 -7.13 25.68
N VAL A 128 5.92 -6.68 26.68
CA VAL A 128 5.73 -7.11 28.08
C VAL A 128 4.63 -6.31 28.78
N ASP A 129 4.39 -5.08 28.34
CA ASP A 129 3.37 -4.18 28.90
C ASP A 129 2.05 -4.22 28.10
N TYR A 130 1.98 -5.10 27.09
CA TYR A 130 0.78 -5.28 26.29
C TYR A 130 -0.38 -5.84 27.12
N ASP A 131 -1.50 -5.14 27.06
CA ASP A 131 -2.73 -5.42 27.78
C ASP A 131 -3.90 -5.37 26.80
N ALA A 132 -4.38 -6.57 26.45
CA ALA A 132 -5.51 -6.75 25.55
C ALA A 132 -6.79 -6.06 26.07
N ALA A 133 -6.97 -5.99 27.40
CA ALA A 133 -8.15 -5.38 28.01
C ALA A 133 -8.18 -3.86 27.76
N THR A 134 -7.03 -3.19 27.85
CA THR A 134 -6.89 -1.77 27.53
C THR A 134 -7.23 -1.49 26.06
N VAL A 135 -6.66 -2.24 25.11
CA VAL A 135 -6.97 -2.09 23.68
C VAL A 135 -8.47 -2.32 23.42
N CYS A 136 -9.03 -3.40 23.96
CA CYS A 136 -10.45 -3.73 23.82
C CYS A 136 -11.37 -2.61 24.35
N ARG A 137 -11.03 -2.03 25.50
CA ARG A 137 -11.78 -0.91 26.10
C ARG A 137 -11.73 0.33 25.21
N ILE A 138 -10.55 0.73 24.73
CA ILE A 138 -10.40 1.90 23.85
C ILE A 138 -11.23 1.73 22.56
N ILE A 139 -11.15 0.55 21.94
CA ILE A 139 -11.94 0.25 20.73
C ILE A 139 -13.44 0.33 21.00
N LYS A 140 -13.93 -0.26 22.11
CA LYS A 140 -15.36 -0.22 22.46
C LYS A 140 -15.86 1.20 22.72
N GLU A 141 -15.03 2.06 23.30
CA GLU A 141 -15.36 3.47 23.56
C GLU A 141 -15.38 4.30 22.26
N MET A 142 -14.44 4.06 21.35
CA MET A 142 -14.30 4.79 20.08
C MET A 142 -15.33 4.39 19.02
N ALA A 143 -15.56 3.09 18.88
CA ALA A 143 -16.22 2.51 17.72
C ALA A 143 -17.64 3.03 17.43
N PRO A 144 -18.51 3.34 18.43
CA PRO A 144 -19.85 3.85 18.15
C PRO A 144 -19.85 5.21 17.44
N CYS A 145 -18.97 6.13 17.84
CA CYS A 145 -18.84 7.44 17.19
C CYS A 145 -18.15 7.31 15.85
N PHE A 146 -17.06 6.53 15.79
CA PHE A 146 -16.31 6.28 14.57
C PHE A 146 -17.17 5.64 13.47
N HIS A 147 -17.88 4.53 13.78
CA HIS A 147 -18.73 3.85 12.80
C HIS A 147 -19.88 4.74 12.30
N ARG A 148 -20.49 5.52 13.19
CA ARG A 148 -21.52 6.49 12.82
C ARG A 148 -20.99 7.53 11.84
N HIS A 149 -19.83 8.12 12.15
CA HIS A 149 -19.19 9.08 11.27
C HIS A 149 -18.98 8.50 9.87
N LEU A 150 -18.33 7.34 9.79
CA LEU A 150 -18.04 6.69 8.52
C LEU A 150 -19.30 6.40 7.70
N SER A 151 -20.43 6.14 8.36
CA SER A 151 -21.73 5.93 7.72
C SER A 151 -22.37 7.25 7.26
N ASP A 152 -22.50 8.22 8.15
CA ASP A 152 -23.20 9.49 7.90
C ASP A 152 -22.49 10.32 6.82
N GLU A 153 -21.16 10.23 6.74
CA GLU A 153 -20.41 10.91 5.69
C GLU A 153 -20.78 10.44 4.29
N ILE A 154 -21.11 9.16 4.09
CA ILE A 154 -21.56 8.66 2.78
C ILE A 154 -22.84 9.38 2.34
N ASP A 155 -23.77 9.61 3.27
CA ASP A 155 -25.01 10.33 2.99
C ASP A 155 -24.75 11.83 2.75
N SER A 156 -23.86 12.46 3.53
CA SER A 156 -23.40 13.84 3.28
C SER A 156 -22.81 14.00 1.89
N LEU A 157 -21.92 13.09 1.48
CA LEU A 157 -21.29 13.11 0.17
C LEU A 157 -22.32 12.91 -0.96
N LEU A 158 -23.27 11.98 -0.79
CA LEU A 158 -24.35 11.76 -1.74
C LEU A 158 -25.28 12.98 -1.87
N SER A 159 -25.52 13.71 -0.79
CA SER A 159 -26.35 14.93 -0.79
C SER A 159 -25.81 16.02 -1.72
N MET A 160 -24.53 15.95 -2.10
CA MET A 160 -23.90 16.91 -3.01
C MET A 160 -24.27 16.73 -4.49
N GLN A 161 -25.12 15.75 -4.85
CA GLN A 161 -25.57 15.51 -6.23
C GLN A 161 -26.11 16.75 -6.98
N PRO A 162 -26.80 17.72 -6.34
CA PRO A 162 -27.29 18.91 -7.03
C PRO A 162 -26.20 19.91 -7.46
N TYR A 163 -24.96 19.78 -6.98
CA TYR A 163 -23.89 20.75 -7.20
C TYR A 163 -22.95 20.36 -8.35
N ASN A 164 -21.97 21.21 -8.65
CA ASN A 164 -21.05 21.02 -9.77
C ASN A 164 -20.12 19.81 -9.57
N GLY A 165 -20.53 18.65 -10.10
CA GLY A 165 -19.78 17.40 -10.00
C GLY A 165 -18.35 17.47 -10.55
N ALA A 166 -18.09 18.19 -11.64
CA ALA A 166 -16.74 18.30 -12.19
C ALA A 166 -15.79 19.04 -11.24
N ALA A 167 -16.27 20.08 -10.56
CA ALA A 167 -15.50 20.81 -9.57
C ALA A 167 -15.29 19.99 -8.29
N LEU A 168 -16.31 19.27 -7.82
CA LEU A 168 -16.20 18.32 -6.70
C LEU A 168 -15.15 17.23 -6.99
N LEU A 169 -15.20 16.63 -8.18
CA LEU A 169 -14.23 15.60 -8.58
C LEU A 169 -12.80 16.13 -8.61
N LYS A 170 -12.60 17.39 -8.98
CA LYS A 170 -11.28 18.02 -8.98
C LYS A 170 -10.73 18.16 -7.56
N VAL A 171 -11.56 18.58 -6.59
CA VAL A 171 -11.18 18.65 -5.17
C VAL A 171 -10.81 17.26 -4.67
N TYR A 172 -11.67 16.27 -4.91
CA TYR A 172 -11.43 14.89 -4.48
C TYR A 172 -10.12 14.32 -5.03
N LYS A 173 -9.87 14.45 -6.35
CA LYS A 173 -8.63 13.97 -6.97
C LYS A 173 -7.37 14.65 -6.42
N HIS A 174 -7.47 15.92 -6.03
CA HIS A 174 -6.37 16.62 -5.38
C HIS A 174 -6.08 16.00 -4.01
N CYS A 175 -7.11 15.76 -3.19
CA CYS A 175 -6.95 15.09 -1.90
C CYS A 175 -6.38 13.67 -2.05
N VAL A 176 -6.88 12.87 -3.01
CA VAL A 176 -6.31 11.55 -3.28
C VAL A 176 -4.82 11.62 -3.62
N ALA A 177 -4.39 12.59 -4.44
CA ALA A 177 -2.98 12.78 -4.77
C ALA A 177 -2.14 13.12 -3.53
N GLU A 178 -2.64 13.93 -2.60
CA GLU A 178 -1.98 14.20 -1.33
C GLU A 178 -1.90 12.94 -0.44
N ALA A 179 -2.97 12.15 -0.36
CA ALA A 179 -3.00 10.90 0.38
C ALA A 179 -1.95 9.88 -0.14
N THR A 180 -1.63 9.90 -1.45
CA THR A 180 -0.58 9.01 -2.01
C THR A 180 0.84 9.31 -1.53
N LYS A 181 1.07 10.43 -0.81
CA LYS A 181 2.37 10.78 -0.24
C LYS A 181 2.66 10.09 1.11
N GLN A 182 1.70 9.35 1.66
CA GLN A 182 1.90 8.53 2.85
C GLN A 182 2.98 7.46 2.61
N ASP A 183 3.48 6.87 3.70
CA ASP A 183 4.51 5.83 3.62
C ASP A 183 4.05 4.65 2.76
N LYS A 184 4.72 4.50 1.61
CA LYS A 184 4.42 3.50 0.58
C LYS A 184 4.67 2.07 1.06
N GLN A 185 5.44 1.87 2.12
CA GLN A 185 5.73 0.56 2.72
C GLN A 185 4.71 0.16 3.80
N VAL A 186 3.94 1.12 4.32
CA VAL A 186 3.01 0.89 5.44
C VAL A 186 1.56 0.93 4.98
N VAL A 187 1.13 2.06 4.43
CA VAL A 187 -0.30 2.28 4.15
C VAL A 187 -0.83 1.39 3.03
N PRO A 188 -0.18 1.28 1.85
CA PRO A 188 -0.71 0.45 0.77
C PRO A 188 -0.81 -1.05 1.12
N PRO A 189 0.21 -1.70 1.72
CA PRO A 189 0.07 -3.09 2.15
C PRO A 189 -1.05 -3.30 3.18
N MET A 190 -1.19 -2.38 4.14
CA MET A 190 -2.25 -2.44 5.14
C MET A 190 -3.64 -2.33 4.51
N VAL A 191 -3.89 -1.31 3.69
CA VAL A 191 -5.19 -1.10 3.04
C VAL A 191 -5.58 -2.32 2.20
N LEU A 192 -4.62 -2.95 1.53
CA LEU A 192 -4.85 -4.14 0.72
C LEU A 192 -5.11 -5.40 1.54
N GLY A 193 -4.45 -5.56 2.70
CA GLY A 193 -4.78 -6.62 3.65
C GLY A 193 -6.18 -6.44 4.25
N LEU A 194 -6.58 -5.19 4.45
CA LEU A 194 -7.90 -4.81 4.99
C LEU A 194 -9.01 -4.74 3.95
N ARG A 195 -8.71 -4.87 2.66
CA ARG A 195 -9.71 -4.87 1.59
C ARG A 195 -10.43 -6.21 1.48
N ASP A 196 -11.75 -6.19 1.31
CA ASP A 196 -12.54 -7.37 0.96
C ASP A 196 -12.98 -7.30 -0.52
N VAL A 197 -12.37 -8.13 -1.35
CA VAL A 197 -12.70 -8.26 -2.79
C VAL A 197 -13.98 -9.05 -3.06
N THR A 198 -14.61 -9.61 -2.03
CA THR A 198 -15.83 -10.42 -2.15
C THR A 198 -17.09 -9.66 -1.70
N PHE A 199 -16.92 -8.60 -0.90
CA PHE A 199 -18.01 -7.76 -0.43
C PHE A 199 -18.80 -7.16 -1.60
N GLU A 200 -20.12 -7.28 -1.55
CA GLU A 200 -21.07 -6.77 -2.56
C GLU A 200 -20.74 -7.13 -4.03
N ARG A 201 -20.32 -8.38 -4.26
CA ARG A 201 -19.89 -8.95 -5.57
C ARG A 201 -18.54 -8.44 -6.06
N GLY A 202 -17.79 -7.83 -5.16
CA GLY A 202 -16.42 -7.42 -5.33
C GLY A 202 -16.28 -6.00 -5.88
N SER A 203 -15.55 -5.18 -5.12
CA SER A 203 -15.09 -3.88 -5.61
C SER A 203 -13.70 -4.05 -6.23
N GLN A 204 -13.41 -3.29 -7.28
CA GLN A 204 -12.04 -3.13 -7.80
C GLN A 204 -11.22 -2.15 -6.93
N TRP A 205 -11.72 -1.77 -5.75
CA TRP A 205 -11.19 -0.70 -4.89
C TRP A 205 -10.18 -1.22 -3.85
N PRO A 206 -9.03 -0.54 -3.60
CA PRO A 206 -8.61 0.62 -4.34
C PRO A 206 -8.29 0.17 -5.76
N SER A 207 -8.66 1.02 -6.73
CA SER A 207 -8.30 0.81 -8.13
C SER A 207 -6.79 0.89 -8.20
N LEU A 208 -6.13 -0.24 -7.93
CA LEU A 208 -4.70 -0.33 -8.03
C LEU A 208 -4.38 -0.12 -9.50
N PRO A 209 -3.49 0.83 -9.83
CA PRO A 209 -2.85 0.79 -11.13
C PRO A 209 -2.38 -0.64 -11.34
N LEU A 210 -2.62 -1.23 -12.51
CA LEU A 210 -2.17 -2.60 -12.87
C LEU A 210 -0.73 -2.88 -12.42
N MET A 211 0.07 -1.81 -12.39
CA MET A 211 1.45 -1.73 -11.91
C MET A 211 1.63 -1.99 -10.40
N ALA A 212 0.86 -1.33 -9.53
CA ALA A 212 0.90 -1.56 -8.09
C ALA A 212 0.45 -2.99 -7.77
N ALA A 213 -0.64 -3.44 -8.41
CA ALA A 213 -1.11 -4.83 -8.30
C ALA A 213 -0.06 -5.85 -8.79
N SER A 214 0.68 -5.53 -9.88
CA SER A 214 1.75 -6.37 -10.40
C SER A 214 2.94 -6.49 -9.44
N CYS A 215 3.30 -5.40 -8.77
CA CYS A 215 4.44 -5.38 -7.87
C CYS A 215 4.12 -6.12 -6.57
N LEU A 216 2.93 -5.89 -6.01
CA LEU A 216 2.47 -6.59 -4.81
C LEU A 216 2.30 -8.09 -5.06
N TRP A 217 1.90 -8.48 -6.28
CA TRP A 217 1.94 -9.88 -6.69
C TRP A 217 3.37 -10.42 -6.72
N GLN A 218 4.33 -9.71 -7.33
CA GLN A 218 5.73 -10.17 -7.38
C GLN A 218 6.43 -10.24 -6.01
N GLN A 219 6.07 -9.34 -5.08
CA GLN A 219 6.61 -9.31 -3.72
C GLN A 219 6.07 -10.42 -2.81
N GLN A 220 4.97 -11.10 -3.20
CA GLN A 220 4.49 -12.23 -2.41
C GLN A 220 5.48 -13.41 -2.44
N PRO A 221 5.77 -14.01 -1.27
CA PRO A 221 6.69 -15.14 -1.11
C PRO A 221 6.56 -16.28 -2.12
N ALA A 222 5.33 -16.64 -2.45
CA ALA A 222 5.02 -17.75 -3.37
C ALA A 222 5.38 -17.41 -4.82
N ASN A 223 5.31 -16.14 -5.21
CA ASN A 223 5.39 -15.71 -6.60
C ASN A 223 6.85 -15.53 -7.05
N LEU A 224 7.74 -14.96 -6.22
CA LEU A 224 9.17 -14.90 -6.58
C LEU A 224 9.76 -16.30 -6.81
N ASN A 225 9.35 -17.29 -6.01
CA ASN A 225 9.77 -18.68 -6.20
C ASN A 225 9.24 -19.30 -7.51
N ALA A 226 8.08 -18.86 -7.99
CA ALA A 226 7.54 -19.27 -9.29
C ALA A 226 8.23 -18.58 -10.47
N VAL A 227 8.80 -17.39 -10.26
CA VAL A 227 9.46 -16.59 -11.32
C VAL A 227 10.92 -17.00 -11.53
N LYS A 228 11.68 -17.35 -10.48
CA LYS A 228 13.11 -17.72 -10.59
C LYS A 228 13.42 -18.74 -11.69
N PRO A 229 12.64 -19.84 -11.86
CA PRO A 229 12.92 -20.81 -12.91
C PRO A 229 12.88 -20.22 -14.32
N LEU A 230 12.13 -19.13 -14.54
CA LEU A 230 12.02 -18.47 -15.85
C LEU A 230 13.32 -17.77 -16.28
N TYR A 231 14.17 -17.38 -15.32
CA TYR A 231 15.46 -16.74 -15.62
C TYR A 231 16.54 -17.75 -16.04
N LEU A 232 16.40 -19.01 -15.63
CA LEU A 232 17.34 -20.08 -15.95
C LEU A 232 17.17 -20.59 -17.40
N PRO A 233 18.22 -21.16 -17.99
CA PRO A 233 19.59 -21.27 -17.45
C PRO A 233 20.44 -20.00 -17.62
N GLU A 234 19.95 -18.96 -18.30
CA GLU A 234 20.75 -17.80 -18.70
C GLU A 234 21.17 -16.92 -17.52
N TYR A 235 20.28 -16.71 -16.56
CA TYR A 235 20.53 -15.85 -15.41
C TYR A 235 20.06 -16.50 -14.10
N GLU A 236 20.84 -16.29 -13.05
CA GLU A 236 20.53 -16.67 -11.68
C GLU A 236 20.19 -15.40 -10.88
N ILE A 237 19.11 -15.43 -10.11
CA ILE A 237 18.77 -14.35 -9.18
C ILE A 237 19.48 -14.60 -7.85
N ILE A 238 20.61 -13.93 -7.63
CA ILE A 238 21.45 -14.15 -6.43
C ILE A 238 20.97 -13.36 -5.20
N HIS A 239 20.33 -12.21 -5.40
CA HIS A 239 19.86 -11.34 -4.32
C HIS A 239 18.55 -10.63 -4.68
N ASN A 240 17.67 -10.43 -3.69
CA ASN A 240 16.42 -9.70 -3.83
C ASN A 240 16.41 -8.47 -2.92
N VAL A 241 16.52 -7.30 -3.54
CA VAL A 241 16.46 -6.00 -2.85
C VAL A 241 15.01 -5.59 -2.66
N ILE A 242 14.66 -5.12 -1.46
CA ILE A 242 13.26 -4.81 -1.08
C ILE A 242 12.95 -3.31 -0.97
N SER A 243 13.97 -2.45 -0.96
CA SER A 243 13.83 -0.99 -0.91
C SER A 243 15.04 -0.31 -1.55
N SER A 244 14.91 0.95 -1.97
CA SER A 244 16.05 1.71 -2.50
C SER A 244 17.12 1.94 -1.44
N THR A 245 16.71 2.23 -0.20
CA THR A 245 17.60 2.42 0.94
C THR A 245 18.39 1.15 1.28
N SER A 246 17.74 -0.04 1.28
CA SER A 246 18.46 -1.30 1.49
C SER A 246 19.37 -1.63 0.30
N GLY A 247 18.90 -1.39 -0.93
CA GLY A 247 19.67 -1.56 -2.15
C GLY A 247 20.93 -0.71 -2.21
N ALA A 248 20.87 0.53 -1.72
CA ALA A 248 22.01 1.44 -1.62
C ALA A 248 23.12 0.93 -0.67
N VAL A 249 22.82 -0.07 0.18
CA VAL A 249 23.79 -0.74 1.05
C VAL A 249 24.18 -2.12 0.51
N GLU A 250 23.19 -2.90 0.09
CA GLU A 250 23.33 -4.30 -0.32
C GLU A 250 24.04 -4.43 -1.67
N ILE A 251 23.65 -3.65 -2.69
CA ILE A 251 24.19 -3.77 -4.05
C ILE A 251 25.69 -3.45 -4.10
N PRO A 252 26.20 -2.37 -3.45
CA PRO A 252 27.64 -2.12 -3.35
C PRO A 252 28.45 -3.26 -2.73
N ALA A 253 27.88 -3.99 -1.76
CA ALA A 253 28.54 -5.14 -1.14
C ALA A 253 28.61 -6.32 -2.11
N LEU A 254 27.50 -6.63 -2.78
CA LEU A 254 27.42 -7.70 -3.79
C LEU A 254 28.39 -7.45 -4.96
N LEU A 255 28.51 -6.21 -5.40
CA LEU A 255 29.45 -5.79 -6.45
C LEU A 255 30.93 -5.96 -6.05
N LYS A 256 31.22 -5.96 -4.75
CA LYS A 256 32.55 -6.23 -4.19
C LYS A 256 32.76 -7.70 -3.82
N GLU A 257 31.85 -8.58 -4.26
CA GLU A 257 31.86 -10.02 -3.91
C GLU A 257 31.76 -10.27 -2.41
N GLN A 258 31.08 -9.37 -1.70
CA GLN A 258 30.86 -9.46 -0.25
C GLN A 258 29.42 -9.86 0.03
N ALA A 259 29.23 -10.68 1.06
CA ALA A 259 27.90 -10.90 1.60
C ALA A 259 27.38 -9.55 2.14
N PRO A 260 26.18 -9.11 1.73
CA PRO A 260 25.59 -7.90 2.27
C PRO A 260 25.29 -8.09 3.77
N PRO A 261 25.13 -6.99 4.52
CA PRO A 261 24.67 -7.05 5.91
C PRO A 261 23.39 -7.90 6.03
N ILE A 262 23.20 -8.53 7.20
CA ILE A 262 21.97 -9.28 7.45
C ILE A 262 20.81 -8.29 7.38
N ALA A 263 20.01 -8.40 6.32
CA ALA A 263 18.80 -7.63 6.15
C ALA A 263 17.75 -8.07 7.18
N GLU A 264 16.86 -7.14 7.57
CA GLU A 264 15.72 -7.44 8.46
C GLU A 264 14.76 -8.46 7.82
N GLU A 265 14.68 -8.47 6.49
CA GLU A 265 13.92 -9.41 5.70
C GLU A 265 14.84 -10.45 5.03
N PRO A 266 14.46 -11.75 4.98
CA PRO A 266 15.31 -12.79 4.43
C PRO A 266 15.51 -12.63 2.91
N ASN A 267 16.77 -12.61 2.46
CA ASN A 267 17.10 -12.67 1.05
C ASN A 267 16.46 -13.91 0.42
N ARG A 268 15.83 -13.72 -0.73
CA ARG A 268 15.16 -14.77 -1.48
C ARG A 268 15.92 -15.17 -2.73
N GLY A 269 17.05 -14.57 -3.07
CA GLY A 269 17.93 -15.09 -4.12
C GLY A 269 18.62 -16.39 -3.70
N THR A 270 19.47 -16.93 -4.56
CA THR A 270 20.27 -18.12 -4.25
C THR A 270 21.40 -17.87 -3.27
N MET A 271 21.70 -16.60 -2.99
CA MET A 271 22.82 -16.16 -2.14
C MET A 271 24.19 -16.57 -2.67
N ASN A 272 24.29 -16.91 -3.96
CA ASN A 272 25.56 -17.24 -4.60
C ASN A 272 26.36 -15.96 -4.89
N TYR A 273 27.14 -15.49 -3.91
CA TYR A 273 28.00 -14.30 -4.04
C TYR A 273 29.45 -14.64 -4.42
N SER A 274 29.68 -15.84 -4.96
CA SER A 274 31.02 -16.24 -5.46
C SER A 274 31.46 -15.47 -6.71
N LYS A 275 30.54 -14.71 -7.30
CA LYS A 275 30.75 -13.82 -8.46
C LYS A 275 29.92 -12.56 -8.26
N PRO A 276 30.38 -11.41 -8.77
CA PRO A 276 29.59 -10.18 -8.72
C PRO A 276 28.36 -10.30 -9.64
N PRO A 277 27.25 -9.61 -9.33
CA PRO A 277 26.11 -9.55 -10.24
C PRO A 277 26.51 -8.86 -11.56
N VAL A 278 25.93 -9.32 -12.66
CA VAL A 278 26.19 -8.76 -14.02
C VAL A 278 25.22 -7.66 -14.42
N ALA A 279 24.12 -7.49 -13.67
CA ALA A 279 23.10 -6.46 -13.88
C ALA A 279 22.24 -6.32 -12.63
N VAL A 280 21.57 -5.17 -12.49
CA VAL A 280 20.44 -4.98 -11.56
C VAL A 280 19.21 -4.68 -12.39
N PHE A 281 18.08 -5.32 -12.09
CA PHE A 281 16.80 -4.94 -12.69
C PHE A 281 15.83 -4.48 -11.61
N ALA A 282 15.14 -3.39 -11.92
CA ALA A 282 14.12 -2.81 -11.08
C ALA A 282 12.74 -3.22 -11.61
N VAL A 283 11.87 -3.67 -10.70
CA VAL A 283 10.46 -3.90 -10.99
C VAL A 283 9.71 -2.57 -11.04
N ALA A 284 8.48 -2.61 -11.55
CA ALA A 284 7.60 -1.48 -11.80
C ALA A 284 7.46 -0.39 -10.71
N LEU A 285 7.72 -0.71 -9.44
CA LEU A 285 7.51 0.18 -8.31
C LEU A 285 8.64 1.19 -8.12
N TYR A 286 9.82 0.90 -8.68
CA TYR A 286 10.99 1.76 -8.56
C TYR A 286 10.99 2.77 -9.71
N GLY A 287 10.84 4.04 -9.37
CA GLY A 287 10.95 5.16 -10.28
C GLY A 287 12.41 5.54 -10.55
N ASP A 288 12.61 6.66 -11.23
CA ASP A 288 13.96 7.17 -11.51
C ASP A 288 14.69 7.52 -10.22
N GLU A 289 14.02 8.18 -9.27
CA GLU A 289 14.62 8.58 -7.99
C GLU A 289 15.11 7.39 -7.18
N GLU A 290 14.29 6.34 -7.04
CA GLU A 290 14.66 5.15 -6.27
C GLU A 290 15.80 4.35 -6.94
N ILE A 291 15.84 4.29 -8.28
CA ILE A 291 16.93 3.66 -9.02
C ILE A 291 18.21 4.48 -8.90
N ASP A 292 18.11 5.80 -9.04
CA ASP A 292 19.25 6.72 -8.93
C ASP A 292 19.87 6.67 -7.53
N GLU A 293 19.08 6.56 -6.46
CA GLU A 293 19.58 6.38 -5.09
C GLU A 293 20.51 5.15 -5.00
N MET A 294 20.04 3.98 -5.44
CA MET A 294 20.81 2.73 -5.41
C MET A 294 22.04 2.80 -6.33
N ARG A 295 21.88 3.40 -7.51
CA ARG A 295 22.94 3.51 -8.52
C ARG A 295 24.04 4.47 -8.08
N GLN A 296 23.70 5.61 -7.48
CA GLN A 296 24.67 6.56 -6.92
C GLN A 296 25.52 5.91 -5.83
N ALA A 297 24.94 5.06 -4.99
CA ALA A 297 25.70 4.33 -3.97
C ALA A 297 26.74 3.35 -4.57
N CYS A 298 26.58 2.96 -5.83
CA CYS A 298 27.50 2.09 -6.56
C CYS A 298 28.58 2.87 -7.34
N GLN A 299 28.57 4.21 -7.33
CA GLN A 299 29.48 5.03 -8.11
C GLN A 299 30.95 4.75 -7.75
N GLY A 300 31.77 4.46 -8.76
CA GLY A 300 33.19 4.14 -8.59
C GLY A 300 33.48 2.73 -8.08
N ILE A 301 32.46 1.88 -7.91
CA ILE A 301 32.62 0.48 -7.50
C ILE A 301 32.54 -0.45 -8.72
N SER A 302 31.50 -0.30 -9.53
CA SER A 302 31.29 -1.12 -10.72
C SER A 302 30.57 -0.33 -11.81
N SER A 303 30.51 -0.90 -13.01
CA SER A 303 29.85 -0.33 -14.19
C SER A 303 28.88 -1.33 -14.80
N ILE A 304 28.02 -1.94 -13.97
CA ILE A 304 27.01 -2.88 -14.48
C ILE A 304 25.76 -2.15 -14.99
N PRO A 305 25.05 -2.74 -15.96
CA PRO A 305 23.80 -2.17 -16.44
C PRO A 305 22.67 -2.26 -15.42
N TRP A 306 21.85 -1.20 -15.41
CA TRP A 306 20.59 -1.13 -14.66
C TRP A 306 19.42 -1.24 -15.64
N LEU A 307 18.51 -2.17 -15.36
CA LEU A 307 17.35 -2.44 -16.19
C LEU A 307 16.12 -1.86 -15.52
N LYS A 308 15.43 -0.95 -16.20
CA LYS A 308 14.17 -0.35 -15.74
C LYS A 308 13.03 -0.76 -16.67
N MET A 309 11.87 -1.08 -16.09
CA MET A 309 10.72 -1.48 -16.89
C MET A 309 10.24 -0.34 -17.78
N ASP A 310 10.12 -0.58 -19.09
CA ASP A 310 9.42 0.32 -19.99
C ASP A 310 7.90 0.23 -19.75
N MET A 311 7.36 1.34 -19.26
CA MET A 311 5.96 1.47 -18.90
C MET A 311 5.05 1.70 -20.11
N SER A 312 5.61 2.05 -21.27
CA SER A 312 4.87 2.27 -22.51
C SER A 312 4.48 0.96 -23.21
N VAL A 313 5.15 -0.14 -22.89
CA VAL A 313 4.90 -1.45 -23.51
C VAL A 313 3.66 -2.12 -22.88
N PRO A 314 2.65 -2.52 -23.68
CA PRO A 314 1.46 -3.22 -23.20
C PRO A 314 1.79 -4.53 -22.47
N LYS A 315 0.99 -4.88 -21.47
CA LYS A 315 1.26 -6.01 -20.57
C LYS A 315 0.04 -6.93 -20.50
N PRO A 316 0.23 -8.27 -20.47
CA PRO A 316 -0.87 -9.19 -20.24
C PRO A 316 -1.45 -9.04 -18.82
N PRO A 317 -2.65 -9.58 -18.54
CA PRO A 317 -3.21 -9.63 -17.20
C PRO A 317 -2.28 -10.35 -16.21
N LEU A 318 -2.39 -10.01 -14.92
CA LEU A 318 -1.57 -10.61 -13.87
C LEU A 318 -1.75 -12.12 -13.78
N GLY A 319 -0.64 -12.84 -13.62
CA GLY A 319 -0.56 -14.30 -13.60
C GLY A 319 0.74 -14.83 -14.22
N PRO A 320 0.86 -16.14 -14.47
CA PRO A 320 2.05 -16.75 -15.08
C PRO A 320 2.48 -16.08 -16.38
N GLY A 321 1.52 -15.75 -17.26
CA GLY A 321 1.81 -15.05 -18.53
C GLY A 321 2.37 -13.64 -18.35
N TYR A 322 2.07 -12.95 -17.25
CA TYR A 322 2.70 -11.67 -16.91
C TYR A 322 4.17 -11.85 -16.53
N ALA A 323 4.46 -12.82 -15.65
CA ALA A 323 5.84 -13.12 -15.25
C ALA A 323 6.72 -13.51 -16.44
N GLU A 324 6.22 -14.42 -17.30
CA GLU A 324 6.90 -14.85 -18.52
C GLU A 324 7.19 -13.67 -19.45
N HIS A 325 6.20 -12.79 -19.67
CA HIS A 325 6.36 -11.61 -20.49
C HIS A 325 7.43 -10.64 -19.96
N VAL A 326 7.46 -10.40 -18.65
CA VAL A 326 8.45 -9.52 -18.01
C VAL A 326 9.85 -10.12 -18.08
N VAL A 327 10.01 -11.41 -17.75
CA VAL A 327 11.31 -12.10 -17.79
C VAL A 327 11.84 -12.14 -19.22
N GLN A 328 10.98 -12.39 -20.21
CA GLN A 328 11.37 -12.39 -21.62
C GLN A 328 11.94 -11.04 -22.04
N ARG A 329 11.29 -9.94 -21.65
CA ARG A 329 11.78 -8.58 -21.94
C ARG A 329 13.12 -8.28 -21.27
N ILE A 330 13.31 -8.70 -20.03
CA ILE A 330 14.60 -8.57 -19.34
C ILE A 330 15.69 -9.34 -20.11
N LYS A 331 15.44 -10.59 -20.50
CA LYS A 331 16.39 -11.40 -21.28
C LYS A 331 16.71 -10.77 -22.63
N GLU A 332 15.72 -10.23 -23.33
CA GLU A 332 15.90 -9.52 -24.61
C GLU A 332 16.73 -8.25 -24.44
N CYS A 333 16.46 -7.47 -23.40
CA CYS A 333 17.22 -6.28 -23.06
C CYS A 333 18.68 -6.62 -22.74
N MET A 334 18.93 -7.65 -21.93
CA MET A 334 20.28 -8.11 -21.63
C MET A 334 21.05 -8.56 -22.88
N LYS A 335 20.42 -9.34 -23.77
CA LYS A 335 21.03 -9.74 -25.06
C LYS A 335 21.37 -8.52 -25.93
N LYS A 336 20.54 -7.49 -25.90
CA LYS A 336 20.80 -6.24 -26.63
C LYS A 336 22.00 -5.50 -26.04
N ILE A 337 22.08 -5.35 -24.72
CA ILE A 337 23.21 -4.71 -24.02
C ILE A 337 24.51 -5.45 -24.31
N GLU A 338 24.48 -6.80 -24.30
CA GLU A 338 25.61 -7.64 -24.65
C GLU A 338 26.06 -7.45 -26.09
N ALA A 339 25.13 -7.49 -27.05
CA ALA A 339 25.43 -7.28 -28.47
C ALA A 339 26.02 -5.89 -28.76
N GLU A 340 25.66 -4.89 -27.95
CA GLU A 340 26.21 -3.54 -28.03
C GLU A 340 27.56 -3.37 -27.29
N GLY A 341 28.05 -4.40 -26.60
CA GLY A 341 29.29 -4.34 -25.82
C GLY A 341 29.19 -3.47 -24.56
N LYS A 342 28.00 -3.37 -23.96
CA LYS A 342 27.70 -2.43 -22.86
C LYS A 342 27.45 -3.11 -21.49
N LEU A 343 27.80 -4.39 -21.34
CA LEU A 343 27.65 -5.12 -20.08
C LEU A 343 28.54 -4.57 -18.95
N GLU A 344 29.61 -3.86 -19.30
CA GLU A 344 30.52 -3.19 -18.36
C GLU A 344 30.35 -1.66 -18.42
N GLN A 345 29.16 -1.19 -18.80
CA GLN A 345 28.82 0.24 -18.75
C GLN A 345 27.72 0.51 -17.73
N ASP A 346 27.96 1.51 -16.89
CA ASP A 346 26.95 2.06 -16.01
C ASP A 346 25.93 2.88 -16.81
N GLY A 347 24.66 2.54 -16.68
CA GLY A 347 23.56 3.20 -17.37
C GLY A 347 22.22 2.55 -17.06
N VAL A 348 21.14 3.19 -17.50
CA VAL A 348 19.77 2.69 -17.34
C VAL A 348 19.20 2.33 -18.70
N TRP A 349 18.86 1.06 -18.88
CA TRP A 349 18.23 0.52 -20.08
C TRP A 349 16.78 0.16 -19.81
N LEU A 350 15.90 0.62 -20.70
CA LEU A 350 14.50 0.25 -20.66
C LEU A 350 14.31 -1.14 -21.28
N TYR A 351 13.70 -2.06 -20.52
CA TYR A 351 13.28 -3.38 -20.98
C TYR A 351 11.78 -3.48 -21.14
#